data_AF-A0A378RN64-F1
#
_entry.id   AF-A0A378RN64-F1
#
_cell.length_a   1.000
_cell.length_b   1.000
_cell.length_c   1.000
_cell.angle_alpha   90.00
_cell.angle_beta   90.00
_cell.angle_gamma   90.00
#
_symmetry.space_group_name_H-M   'P 1'
#
loop_
_entity.id
_entity.type
_entity.pdbx_description
1 polymer ?
#
loop_
_entity_poly.entity_id
_entity_poly.type
_entity_poly.pdbx_seq_one_letter_code
_entity_poly.pdbx_strand_id
1 'polypeptide(L)'
;MEFYTEEEAKFLINYYSKLLIGTSIEPPKEIFINRLELELYDGGNYRVICRVDEYRGATIISDVATVSRLNGIELPQDVLANR
;
A
#
# COMPACT_ATOMS: atom_id res chain seq x y z
N MET A 1 5.52 3.81 9.51
CA MET A 1 6.06 3.78 8.14
C MET A 1 7.08 2.69 8.12
N GLU A 2 6.93 1.75 7.20
CA GLU A 2 7.80 0.58 7.09
C GLU A 2 8.60 0.65 5.79
N PHE A 3 9.76 0.02 5.81
CA PHE A 3 10.72 0.02 4.71
C PHE A 3 11.08 -1.41 4.34
N TYR A 4 11.28 -1.61 3.05
CA TYR A 4 11.49 -2.92 2.46
C TYR A 4 12.64 -2.85 1.44
N THR A 5 13.28 -3.99 1.21
CA THR A 5 14.13 -4.15 0.02
C THR A 5 13.28 -4.04 -1.25
N GLU A 6 13.91 -3.78 -2.39
CA GLU A 6 13.19 -3.70 -3.68
C GLU A 6 12.40 -4.99 -3.98
N GLU A 7 12.98 -6.15 -3.65
CA GLU A 7 12.38 -7.46 -3.88
C GLU A 7 11.13 -7.68 -3.02
N GLU A 8 11.23 -7.42 -1.72
CA GLU A 8 10.10 -7.49 -0.79
C GLU A 8 9.00 -6.52 -1.21
N ALA A 9 9.36 -5.29 -1.55
CA ALA A 9 8.40 -4.27 -1.94
C ALA A 9 7.64 -4.65 -3.24
N LYS A 10 8.33 -5.22 -4.24
CA LYS A 10 7.71 -5.76 -5.46
C LYS A 10 6.77 -6.92 -5.16
N PHE A 11 7.18 -7.82 -4.27
CA PHE A 11 6.33 -8.93 -3.83
C PHE A 11 5.06 -8.43 -3.15
N LEU A 12 5.19 -7.49 -2.20
CA LEU A 12 4.07 -6.87 -1.51
C LEU A 12 3.11 -6.16 -2.46
N ILE A 13 3.61 -5.43 -3.46
CA ILE A 13 2.74 -4.83 -4.49
C ILE A 13 1.93 -5.89 -5.21
N ASN A 14 2.57 -6.97 -5.68
CA ASN A 14 1.87 -8.03 -6.41
C ASN A 14 0.80 -8.74 -5.55
N TYR A 15 1.08 -8.91 -4.25
CA TYR A 15 0.13 -9.47 -3.29
C TYR A 15 -1.05 -8.53 -3.07
N TYR A 16 -0.77 -7.29 -2.63
CA TYR A 16 -1.80 -6.34 -2.23
C TYR A 16 -2.57 -5.73 -3.40
N SER A 17 -2.02 -5.68 -4.61
CA SER A 17 -2.74 -5.15 -5.78
C SER A 17 -4.07 -5.89 -6.02
N LYS A 18 -4.13 -7.18 -5.69
CA LYS A 18 -5.33 -8.00 -5.84
C LYS A 18 -6.37 -7.78 -4.73
N LEU A 19 -5.94 -7.23 -3.59
CA LEU A 19 -6.75 -7.09 -2.38
C LEU A 19 -7.19 -5.65 -2.12
N LEU A 20 -6.34 -4.68 -2.43
CA LEU A 20 -6.51 -3.27 -2.07
C LEU A 20 -6.97 -2.39 -3.24
N ILE A 21 -6.67 -2.74 -4.49
CA ILE A 21 -7.17 -1.93 -5.62
C ILE A 21 -8.69 -2.04 -5.67
N GLY A 22 -9.37 -0.90 -5.74
CA GLY A 22 -10.83 -0.81 -5.69
C GLY A 22 -11.42 -0.85 -4.27
N THR A 23 -10.61 -1.02 -3.22
CA THR A 23 -11.06 -0.87 -1.83
C THR A 23 -10.80 0.55 -1.33
N SER A 24 -11.43 0.89 -0.20
CA SER A 24 -11.26 2.21 0.39
C SER A 24 -9.88 2.35 1.04
N ILE A 25 -9.20 3.47 0.75
CA ILE A 25 -7.95 3.86 1.41
C ILE A 25 -8.17 4.25 2.89
N GLU A 26 -9.38 4.69 3.23
CA GLU A 26 -9.75 5.14 4.59
C GLU A 26 -11.23 4.85 4.88
N PRO A 27 -11.60 3.60 5.22
CA PRO A 27 -12.95 3.25 5.63
C PRO A 27 -13.43 4.09 6.84
N PRO A 28 -14.71 4.48 6.91
CA PRO A 28 -15.81 4.11 6.00
C PRO A 28 -15.94 5.04 4.79
N LYS A 29 -15.00 5.95 4.52
CA LYS A 29 -15.09 6.86 3.37
C LYS A 29 -14.97 6.07 2.08
N GLU A 30 -15.73 6.40 1.05
CA GLU A 30 -15.65 5.73 -0.27
C GLU A 30 -14.58 6.39 -1.14
N ILE A 31 -13.32 6.22 -0.75
CA ILE A 31 -12.15 6.76 -1.46
C ILE A 31 -11.32 5.59 -1.97
N PHE A 32 -11.54 5.21 -3.22
CA PHE A 32 -11.02 3.95 -3.75
C PHE A 32 -9.58 4.05 -4.25
N ILE A 33 -8.75 3.12 -3.79
CA ILE A 33 -7.36 2.97 -4.23
C ILE A 33 -7.37 2.57 -5.70
N ASN A 34 -6.64 3.32 -6.53
CA ASN A 34 -6.52 3.01 -7.95
C ASN A 34 -5.17 2.38 -8.31
N ARG A 35 -4.13 2.64 -7.53
CA ARG A 35 -2.81 2.04 -7.77
C ARG A 35 -2.02 1.82 -6.48
N LEU A 36 -1.13 0.83 -6.52
CA LEU A 36 -0.06 0.66 -5.54
C LEU A 36 1.27 0.93 -6.22
N GLU A 37 2.19 1.58 -5.51
CA GLU A 37 3.47 2.00 -6.05
C GLU A 37 4.62 1.79 -5.07
N LEU A 38 5.81 1.63 -5.65
CA LEU A 38 7.07 1.70 -4.94
C LEU A 38 7.46 3.17 -4.85
N GLU A 39 7.75 3.64 -3.65
CA GLU A 39 8.46 4.90 -3.51
C GLU A 39 9.84 4.64 -2.92
N LEU A 40 10.86 5.10 -3.65
CA LEU A 40 12.24 5.02 -3.21
C LEU A 40 12.45 5.98 -2.03
N TYR A 41 12.98 5.44 -0.96
CA TYR A 41 13.42 6.17 0.22
C TYR A 41 14.95 6.15 0.31
N ASP A 42 15.49 7.01 1.18
CA ASP A 42 16.94 7.13 1.33
C ASP A 42 17.59 5.81 1.78
N GLY A 43 18.84 5.61 1.35
CA GLY A 43 19.60 4.39 1.62
C GLY A 43 19.19 3.17 0.80
N GLY A 44 18.47 3.33 -0.31
CA GLY A 44 18.08 2.22 -1.19
C GLY A 44 16.92 1.37 -0.67
N ASN A 45 16.20 1.88 0.33
CA ASN A 45 15.02 1.25 0.87
C ASN A 45 13.77 1.73 0.11
N TYR A 46 12.74 0.91 0.08
CA TYR A 46 11.48 1.22 -0.59
C TYR A 46 10.34 1.22 0.42
N ARG A 47 9.38 2.10 0.21
CA ARG A 47 8.06 1.99 0.84
C ARG A 47 7.04 1.59 -0.20
N VAL A 48 6.02 0.86 0.24
CA VAL A 48 4.88 0.50 -0.61
C VAL A 48 3.72 1.40 -0.24
N ILE A 49 3.22 2.15 -1.22
CA ILE A 49 2.15 3.12 -1.03
C ILE A 49 0.91 2.73 -1.81
N CYS A 50 -0.26 2.96 -1.21
CA CYS A 50 -1.55 3.00 -1.88
C CYS A 50 -1.82 4.43 -2.32
N ARG A 51 -2.27 4.59 -3.56
CA ARG A 51 -2.55 5.91 -4.13
C ARG A 51 -3.97 5.98 -4.69
N VAL A 52 -4.53 7.17 -4.58
CA VAL A 52 -5.80 7.59 -5.16
C VAL A 52 -5.52 8.81 -6.01
N ASP A 53 -5.39 8.59 -7.31
CA ASP A 53 -5.41 9.63 -8.32
C ASP A 53 -6.79 10.31 -8.36
N GLU A 54 -6.81 11.60 -8.04
CA GLU A 54 -7.97 12.49 -8.18
C GLU A 54 -9.16 12.24 -7.24
N TYR A 55 -8.94 12.33 -5.93
CA TYR A 55 -10.03 12.60 -4.99
C TYR A 55 -10.23 14.11 -4.85
N ARG A 56 -11.28 14.67 -5.46
CA ARG A 56 -11.61 16.11 -5.40
C ARG A 56 -10.48 17.04 -5.87
N GLY A 57 -9.72 16.62 -6.89
CA GLY A 57 -8.59 17.38 -7.42
C GLY A 57 -7.29 17.26 -6.62
N ALA A 58 -7.24 16.35 -5.63
CA ALA A 58 -6.03 16.03 -4.89
C ALA A 58 -5.64 14.56 -5.08
N THR A 59 -4.34 14.28 -5.09
CA THR A 59 -3.80 12.92 -4.99
C THR A 59 -3.66 12.54 -3.52
N ILE A 60 -4.24 11.42 -3.12
CA ILE A 60 -4.07 10.87 -1.76
C ILE A 60 -3.07 9.73 -1.83
N ILE A 61 -2.15 9.71 -0.88
CA ILE A 61 -1.13 8.67 -0.74
C ILE A 61 -1.16 8.19 0.71
N SER A 62 -1.18 6.87 0.91
CA SER A 62 -1.06 6.26 2.24
C SER A 62 -0.17 5.03 2.17
N ASP A 63 0.51 4.74 3.28
CA ASP A 63 1.33 3.55 3.45
C ASP A 63 0.46 2.27 3.43
N VAL A 64 0.94 1.22 2.75
CA VAL A 64 0.18 -0.03 2.61
C VAL A 64 -0.10 -0.70 3.95
N ALA A 65 0.82 -0.66 4.92
CA ALA A 65 0.61 -1.26 6.24
C ALA A 65 -0.53 -0.58 6.99
N THR A 66 -0.66 0.75 6.80
CA THR A 66 -1.75 1.54 7.38
C THR A 66 -3.08 1.15 6.76
N VAL A 67 -3.14 1.12 5.42
CA VAL A 67 -4.35 0.75 4.68
C VAL A 67 -4.77 -0.69 4.99
N SER A 68 -3.82 -1.62 5.06
CA SER A 68 -4.08 -3.03 5.41
C SER A 68 -4.73 -3.16 6.78
N ARG A 69 -4.19 -2.46 7.78
CA ARG A 69 -4.75 -2.43 9.14
C ARG A 69 -6.18 -1.88 9.16
N LEU A 70 -6.43 -0.78 8.43
CA LEU A 70 -7.75 -0.17 8.35
C LEU A 70 -8.79 -1.06 7.65
N ASN A 71 -8.36 -1.82 6.64
CA ASN A 71 -9.22 -2.76 5.91
C ASN A 71 -9.32 -4.14 6.57
N GLY A 72 -8.61 -4.37 7.70
CA GLY A 72 -8.61 -5.65 8.40
C GLY A 72 -8.01 -6.79 7.60
N ILE A 73 -7.05 -6.50 6.71
CA ILE A 73 -6.30 -7.51 5.95
C ILE A 73 -4.91 -7.72 6.56
N GLU A 74 -4.25 -8.80 6.14
CA GLU A 74 -2.92 -9.20 6.62
C GLU A 74 -1.89 -8.06 6.48
N LEU A 75 -1.02 -7.89 7.48
CA LEU A 75 -0.01 -6.83 7.50
C LEU A 75 1.24 -7.24 6.68
N PRO A 76 2.02 -6.28 6.15
CA PRO A 76 3.14 -6.60 5.26
C PRO A 76 4.17 -7.54 5.89
N GLN A 77 4.46 -7.35 7.19
CA GLN A 77 5.36 -8.21 7.95
C GLN A 77 4.90 -9.67 8.02
N ASP A 78 3.59 -9.91 8.10
CA ASP A 78 3.02 -11.26 8.18
C ASP A 78 3.05 -11.92 6.79
N VAL A 79 2.71 -11.15 5.75
CA VAL A 79 2.80 -11.56 4.34
C VAL A 79 4.25 -11.94 3.97
N LEU A 80 5.24 -11.19 4.43
CA LEU A 80 6.66 -11.47 4.20
C LEU A 80 7.18 -12.65 5.04
N ALA A 81 6.68 -12.86 6.26
CA ALA A 81 7.06 -13.99 7.09
C ALA A 81 6.54 -15.33 6.53
N ASN A 82 5.43 -15.30 5.79
CA ASN A 82 4.80 -16.46 5.15
C ASN A 82 5.29 -16.72 3.70
N ARG A 83 6.37 -16.03 3.28
CA ARG A 83 6.96 -16.13 1.94
C ARG A 83 7.78 -17.40 1.72
#